data_AF-A0A7L0J9A7-F1
#
_entry.id   AF-A0A7L0J9A7-F1
#
_cell.length_a   1.000
_cell.length_b   1.000
_cell.length_c   1.000
_cell.angle_alpha   90.00
_cell.angle_beta   90.00
_cell.angle_gamma   90.00
#
_symmetry.space_group_name_H-M   'P 1'
#
loop_
_entity.id
_entity.type
_entity.pdbx_description
1 polymer ?
#
loop_
_entity_poly.entity_id
_entity_poly.type
_entity_poly.pdbx_seq_one_letter_code
_entity_poly.pdbx_strand_id
1 'polypeptide(L)'
;LLAIISGLFFCLAGGISADKNNTSNSTDSVCPLLYQHPRYVVVKKNMPIYFICYSNNPENMQWYKIVEDSEDICGLDKNTSQYIINTTDTFINLTIVRVTYEDSAIYVCDRKNILEKKDLHECGTELKVTGHSSIKQIQNRNTLKDAIIIIQSILLVIFISIPILLLLDKVSDSKKDPEEDHTYEGLEVEQMATYEDITPFRDVKAKWTVGEHPGEE
;
A
#
# COMPACT_ATOMS: atom_id res chain seq x y z
N LEU A 1 -18.33 9.58 19.50
CA LEU A 1 -18.64 8.92 18.21
C LEU A 1 -18.12 9.72 17.01
N LEU A 2 -18.58 10.97 16.79
CA LEU A 2 -18.12 11.85 15.69
C LEU A 2 -16.61 12.11 15.65
N ALA A 3 -15.94 12.30 16.80
CA ALA A 3 -14.49 12.47 16.85
C ALA A 3 -13.69 11.18 16.53
N ILE A 4 -14.25 10.01 16.86
CA ILE A 4 -13.64 8.70 16.57
C ILE A 4 -13.85 8.34 15.10
N ILE A 5 -15.03 8.63 14.55
CA ILE A 5 -15.34 8.50 13.13
C ILE A 5 -14.51 9.49 12.31
N SER A 6 -14.32 10.73 12.79
CA SER A 6 -13.46 11.74 12.15
C SER A 6 -11.99 11.36 12.20
N GLY A 7 -11.52 10.72 13.28
CA GLY A 7 -10.17 10.18 13.38
C GLY A 7 -9.93 8.98 12.47
N LEU A 8 -10.92 8.08 12.36
CA LEU A 8 -10.85 6.94 11.43
C LEU A 8 -10.90 7.39 9.96
N PHE A 9 -11.69 8.43 9.64
CA PHE A 9 -11.74 9.01 8.29
C PHE A 9 -10.43 9.72 7.93
N PHE A 10 -9.75 10.34 8.90
CA PHE A 10 -8.40 10.91 8.72
C PHE A 10 -7.33 9.83 8.47
N CYS A 11 -7.48 8.63 9.03
CA CYS A 11 -6.58 7.51 8.74
C CYS A 11 -6.86 6.84 7.39
N LEU A 12 -8.10 6.86 6.90
CA LEU A 12 -8.49 6.25 5.61
C LEU A 12 -8.32 7.20 4.40
N ALA A 13 -8.19 8.52 4.63
CA ALA A 13 -7.83 9.51 3.63
C ALA A 13 -6.33 9.87 3.64
N GLY A 14 -5.50 8.98 4.20
CA GLY A 14 -4.05 9.01 4.05
C GLY A 14 -3.67 8.74 2.60
N GLY A 15 -3.83 9.75 1.75
CA GLY A 15 -3.26 9.77 0.41
C GLY A 15 -1.78 9.44 0.53
N ILE A 16 -1.33 8.51 -0.30
CA ILE A 16 0.08 8.25 -0.51
C ILE A 16 0.66 9.57 -1.03
N SER A 17 1.30 10.34 -0.14
CA SER A 17 2.15 11.46 -0.52
C SER A 17 3.39 10.87 -1.17
N ALA A 18 3.29 10.61 -2.46
CA ALA A 18 4.46 10.59 -3.32
C ALA A 18 4.81 12.05 -3.60
N ASP A 19 5.60 12.66 -2.71
CA ASP A 19 6.46 13.78 -3.06
C ASP A 19 7.54 13.91 -1.99
N LYS A 20 8.56 13.06 -2.13
CA LYS A 20 9.90 13.45 -1.71
C LYS A 20 10.60 13.98 -2.96
N ASN A 21 10.53 15.29 -3.13
CA ASN A 21 11.39 16.06 -4.02
C ASN A 21 12.85 15.80 -3.63
N ASN A 22 13.42 14.73 -4.14
CA ASN A 22 14.82 14.73 -4.47
C ASN A 22 14.90 15.37 -5.86
N THR A 23 15.12 16.67 -5.89
CA THR A 23 15.77 17.34 -7.03
C THR A 23 17.19 16.79 -7.12
N SER A 24 17.31 15.51 -7.47
CA SER A 24 18.49 14.98 -8.11
C SER A 24 18.43 15.58 -9.50
N ASN A 25 19.39 16.41 -9.83
CA ASN A 25 19.55 17.01 -11.15
C ASN A 25 19.23 15.95 -12.21
N SER A 26 18.07 16.10 -12.85
CA SER A 26 17.72 15.35 -14.05
C SER A 26 18.63 15.90 -15.14
N THR A 27 19.85 15.39 -15.21
CA THR A 27 20.36 15.02 -16.52
C THR A 27 19.49 13.85 -16.97
N ASP A 28 18.24 14.16 -17.34
CA ASP A 28 17.46 13.31 -18.23
C ASP A 28 18.43 12.97 -19.35
N SER A 29 18.74 11.69 -19.50
CA SER A 29 19.56 11.17 -20.58
C SER A 29 18.77 11.37 -21.87
N VAL A 30 18.77 12.62 -22.35
CA VAL A 30 18.41 12.97 -23.71
C VAL A 30 19.35 12.14 -24.56
N CYS A 31 18.85 11.11 -25.23
CA CYS A 31 19.57 10.48 -26.31
C CYS A 31 19.54 11.45 -27.48
N PRO A 32 20.58 12.27 -27.69
CA PRO A 32 20.46 13.46 -28.53
C PRO A 32 20.69 13.14 -30.00
N LEU A 33 21.04 11.89 -30.33
CA LEU A 33 21.57 11.53 -31.65
C LEU A 33 20.71 10.51 -32.42
N LEU A 34 19.79 9.82 -31.76
CA LEU A 34 19.00 8.74 -32.38
C LEU A 34 17.55 8.77 -31.88
N TYR A 35 16.61 8.97 -32.82
CA TYR A 35 15.19 8.89 -32.55
C TYR A 35 14.69 7.48 -32.89
N GLN A 36 14.46 6.68 -31.84
CA GLN A 36 13.94 5.32 -31.96
C GLN A 36 12.49 5.27 -31.44
N HIS A 37 11.61 4.66 -32.22
CA HIS A 37 10.19 4.51 -31.92
C HIS A 37 9.70 3.10 -32.26
N PRO A 38 8.82 2.51 -31.43
CA PRO A 38 8.38 2.90 -30.07
C PRO A 38 9.41 2.60 -28.96
N ARG A 39 9.24 3.06 -27.70
CA ARG A 39 10.18 2.80 -26.58
C ARG A 39 9.87 1.55 -25.75
N TYR A 40 8.60 1.24 -25.59
CA TYR A 40 8.13 0.05 -24.88
C TYR A 40 6.95 -0.52 -25.65
N VAL A 41 6.98 -1.82 -25.90
CA VAL A 41 5.94 -2.51 -26.68
C VAL A 41 5.57 -3.82 -26.02
N VAL A 42 4.27 -4.00 -25.85
CA VAL A 42 3.70 -5.29 -25.42
C VAL A 42 2.94 -5.88 -26.59
N VAL A 43 3.38 -7.05 -27.04
CA VAL A 43 2.82 -7.71 -28.22
C VAL A 43 2.40 -9.14 -27.88
N LYS A 44 1.27 -9.57 -28.47
CA LYS A 44 0.82 -10.96 -28.39
C LYS A 44 1.67 -11.84 -29.31
N LYS A 45 1.99 -13.06 -28.86
CA LYS A 45 2.67 -14.07 -29.69
C LYS A 45 2.03 -14.20 -31.10
N ASN A 46 2.86 -14.43 -32.11
CA ASN A 46 2.54 -14.58 -33.53
C ASN A 46 2.01 -13.32 -34.23
N MET A 47 2.05 -12.16 -33.58
CA MET A 47 1.77 -10.89 -34.24
C MET A 47 3.06 -10.33 -34.86
N PRO A 48 2.98 -9.64 -36.00
CA PRO A 48 4.09 -8.88 -36.53
C PRO A 48 4.28 -7.57 -35.74
N ILE A 49 5.52 -7.13 -35.58
CA ILE A 49 5.87 -5.82 -35.04
C ILE A 49 7.03 -5.23 -35.83
N TYR A 50 7.09 -3.89 -35.88
CA TYR A 50 8.22 -3.20 -36.49
C TYR A 50 8.73 -2.09 -35.57
N PHE A 51 10.03 -1.85 -35.62
CA PHE A 51 10.73 -0.77 -34.95
C PHE A 51 11.38 0.13 -36.00
N ILE A 52 11.40 1.42 -35.72
CA ILE A 52 11.97 2.43 -36.62
C ILE A 52 13.02 3.21 -35.85
N CYS A 53 14.16 3.40 -36.51
CA CYS A 53 15.28 4.18 -36.01
C CYS A 53 15.65 5.21 -37.06
N TYR A 54 15.45 6.49 -36.74
CA TYR A 54 15.78 7.61 -37.61
C TYR A 54 17.21 8.06 -37.36
N SER A 55 17.96 8.23 -38.44
CA SER A 55 19.37 8.62 -38.42
C SER A 55 19.73 9.34 -39.72
N ASN A 56 20.64 10.31 -39.63
CA ASN A 56 21.18 10.99 -40.80
C ASN A 56 22.11 10.09 -41.64
N ASN A 57 22.62 9.00 -41.07
CA ASN A 57 23.51 8.04 -41.72
C ASN A 57 23.04 6.60 -41.47
N PRO A 58 21.89 6.19 -42.02
CA PRO A 58 21.29 4.88 -41.73
C PRO A 58 22.14 3.71 -42.26
N GLU A 59 22.97 3.93 -43.28
CA GLU A 59 23.94 2.96 -43.81
C GLU A 59 24.99 2.51 -42.79
N ASN A 60 25.29 3.36 -41.80
CA ASN A 60 26.24 3.06 -40.73
C ASN A 60 25.56 2.52 -39.47
N MET A 61 24.24 2.32 -39.50
CA MET A 61 23.46 1.84 -38.37
C MET A 61 23.15 0.34 -38.48
N GLN A 62 22.92 -0.30 -37.34
CA GLN A 62 22.58 -1.70 -37.19
C GLN A 62 21.67 -1.89 -35.96
N TRP A 63 20.83 -2.92 -36.01
CA TRP A 63 20.02 -3.33 -34.89
C TRP A 63 20.75 -4.34 -34.02
N TYR A 64 20.67 -4.18 -32.72
CA TYR A 64 21.21 -5.07 -31.70
C TYR A 64 20.09 -5.57 -30.80
N LYS A 65 20.11 -6.87 -30.48
CA LYS A 65 19.22 -7.49 -29.49
C LYS A 65 20.00 -7.74 -28.21
N ILE A 66 19.52 -7.17 -27.12
CA ILE A 66 20.07 -7.32 -25.77
C ILE A 66 19.06 -8.12 -24.95
N VAL A 67 19.46 -9.28 -24.47
CA VAL A 67 18.63 -10.06 -23.53
C VAL A 67 18.91 -9.56 -22.12
N GLU A 68 17.85 -9.40 -21.32
CA GLU A 68 17.88 -8.75 -20.00
C GLU A 68 18.91 -9.40 -19.05
N ASP A 69 19.03 -10.73 -19.10
CA ASP A 69 19.88 -11.54 -18.23
C ASP A 69 21.23 -11.96 -18.86
N SER A 70 21.54 -11.51 -20.09
CA SER A 70 22.82 -11.80 -20.74
C SER A 70 23.67 -10.55 -20.92
N GLU A 71 24.99 -10.71 -20.78
CA GLU A 71 25.96 -9.73 -21.26
C GLU A 71 26.10 -9.79 -22.79
N ASP A 72 25.63 -10.87 -23.40
CA ASP A 72 25.68 -11.08 -24.84
C ASP A 72 24.80 -10.08 -25.59
N ILE A 73 25.39 -9.46 -26.61
CA ILE A 73 24.71 -8.66 -27.62
C ILE A 73 24.64 -9.48 -28.90
N CYS A 74 23.45 -9.60 -29.47
CA CYS A 74 23.29 -10.18 -30.81
C CYS A 74 23.11 -9.06 -31.84
N GLY A 75 24.12 -8.84 -32.68
CA GLY A 75 23.98 -7.98 -33.86
C GLY A 75 23.07 -8.62 -34.89
N LEU A 76 22.04 -7.88 -35.34
CA LEU A 76 21.13 -8.30 -36.40
C LEU A 76 21.60 -7.67 -37.72
N ASP A 77 22.39 -8.42 -38.49
CA ASP A 77 23.04 -7.95 -39.73
C ASP A 77 22.37 -8.46 -41.02
N LYS A 78 21.61 -9.57 -40.94
CA LYS A 78 21.06 -10.27 -42.11
C LYS A 78 19.59 -10.62 -41.98
N ASN A 79 18.85 -10.43 -43.06
CA ASN A 79 17.47 -10.88 -43.14
C ASN A 79 17.37 -12.38 -42.91
N THR A 80 16.53 -12.78 -41.96
CA THR A 80 16.22 -14.16 -41.63
C THR A 80 14.71 -14.37 -41.82
N SER A 81 14.24 -15.61 -41.78
CA SER A 81 12.80 -15.91 -41.80
C SER A 81 12.00 -15.27 -40.65
N GLN A 82 12.66 -14.94 -39.53
CA GLN A 82 12.05 -14.34 -38.34
C GLN A 82 12.07 -12.81 -38.33
N TYR A 83 13.13 -12.19 -38.87
CA TYR A 83 13.33 -10.74 -38.86
C TYR A 83 13.80 -10.20 -40.22
N ILE A 84 13.25 -9.06 -40.61
CA ILE A 84 13.51 -8.36 -41.87
C ILE A 84 13.98 -6.94 -41.54
N ILE A 85 15.11 -6.54 -42.09
CA ILE A 85 15.70 -5.23 -41.94
C ILE A 85 15.66 -4.55 -43.30
N ASN A 86 15.01 -3.39 -43.36
CA ASN A 86 15.04 -2.51 -44.53
C ASN A 86 15.64 -1.17 -44.13
N THR A 87 16.62 -0.74 -44.91
CA THR A 87 17.28 0.55 -44.76
C THR A 87 16.79 1.47 -45.86
N THR A 88 16.52 2.73 -45.49
CA THR A 88 16.19 3.83 -46.41
C THR A 88 17.14 4.98 -46.16
N ASP A 89 17.04 6.06 -46.93
CA ASP A 89 17.93 7.22 -46.80
C ASP A 89 17.81 7.96 -45.44
N THR A 90 16.73 7.75 -44.69
CA THR A 90 16.43 8.51 -43.46
C THR A 90 16.20 7.67 -42.22
N PHE A 91 15.96 6.37 -42.38
CA PHE A 91 15.75 5.46 -41.26
C PHE A 91 16.11 4.01 -41.61
N ILE A 92 16.41 3.25 -40.58
CA ILE A 92 16.52 1.79 -40.62
C ILE A 92 15.33 1.19 -39.86
N ASN A 93 14.65 0.22 -40.49
CA ASN A 93 13.53 -0.49 -39.87
C ASN A 93 13.92 -1.92 -39.50
N LEU A 94 13.32 -2.44 -38.45
CA LEU A 94 13.40 -3.85 -38.06
C LEU A 94 11.99 -4.38 -37.95
N THR A 95 11.64 -5.38 -38.75
CA THR A 95 10.35 -6.05 -38.73
C THR A 95 10.52 -7.46 -38.22
N ILE A 96 9.85 -7.81 -37.13
CA ILE A 96 9.76 -9.18 -36.61
C ILE A 96 8.43 -9.76 -37.12
N VAL A 97 8.50 -10.77 -37.99
CA VAL A 97 7.33 -11.26 -38.75
C VAL A 97 6.38 -12.05 -37.85
N ARG A 98 6.94 -12.91 -36.99
CA ARG A 98 6.18 -13.75 -36.06
C ARG A 98 6.86 -13.75 -34.70
N VAL A 99 6.40 -12.87 -33.83
CA VAL A 99 6.99 -12.70 -32.50
C VAL A 99 6.77 -13.94 -31.63
N THR A 100 7.85 -14.44 -31.03
CA THR A 100 7.90 -15.57 -30.10
C THR A 100 8.30 -15.12 -28.69
N TYR A 101 8.20 -15.97 -27.67
CA TYR A 101 8.59 -15.56 -26.32
C TYR A 101 10.08 -15.22 -26.20
N GLU A 102 10.91 -15.87 -27.00
CA GLU A 102 12.36 -15.66 -27.09
C GLU A 102 12.72 -14.29 -27.69
N ASP A 103 11.76 -13.62 -28.34
CA ASP A 103 11.93 -12.27 -28.85
C ASP A 103 11.73 -11.19 -27.78
N SER A 104 11.37 -11.56 -26.55
CA SER A 104 11.32 -10.59 -25.44
C SER A 104 12.73 -10.14 -25.09
N ALA A 105 13.06 -8.89 -25.43
CA ALA A 105 14.40 -8.34 -25.32
C ALA A 105 14.36 -6.82 -25.46
N ILE A 106 15.49 -6.16 -25.20
CA ILE A 106 15.71 -4.76 -25.52
C ILE A 106 16.39 -4.68 -26.88
N TYR A 107 15.78 -3.99 -27.82
CA TYR A 107 16.30 -3.75 -29.17
C TYR A 107 16.91 -2.35 -29.23
N VAL A 108 18.17 -2.25 -29.61
CA VAL A 108 18.90 -0.98 -29.71
C VAL A 108 19.34 -0.76 -31.14
N CYS A 109 19.08 0.42 -31.67
CA CYS A 109 19.65 0.87 -32.94
C CYS A 109 20.89 1.71 -32.67
N ASP A 110 22.03 1.27 -33.17
CA ASP A 110 23.30 1.97 -32.98
C ASP A 110 24.22 1.80 -34.19
N ARG A 111 25.39 2.44 -34.16
CA ARG A 111 26.42 2.34 -35.17
C ARG A 111 26.87 0.88 -35.35
N LYS A 112 27.31 0.53 -36.55
CA LYS A 112 27.92 -0.77 -36.86
C LYS A 112 29.24 -0.95 -36.10
N ASN A 113 29.60 -2.22 -35.85
CA ASN A 113 30.83 -2.64 -35.18
C ASN A 113 30.90 -2.32 -33.67
N ILE A 114 29.76 -2.31 -32.98
CA ILE A 114 29.76 -2.28 -31.51
C ILE A 114 30.01 -3.71 -30.99
N LEU A 115 31.02 -3.84 -30.12
CA LEU A 115 31.47 -5.14 -29.61
C LEU A 115 31.04 -5.37 -28.16
N GLU A 116 30.86 -4.32 -27.36
CA GLU A 116 30.49 -4.40 -25.95
C GLU A 116 29.18 -3.67 -25.62
N LYS A 117 28.43 -4.16 -24.62
CA LYS A 117 27.15 -3.59 -24.16
C LYS A 117 27.31 -2.19 -23.58
N LYS A 118 28.49 -1.89 -23.05
CA LYS A 118 28.86 -0.58 -22.51
C LYS A 118 28.99 0.50 -23.59
N ASP A 119 29.27 0.08 -24.82
CA ASP A 119 29.45 0.99 -25.95
C ASP A 119 28.12 1.31 -26.65
N LEU A 120 27.06 0.56 -26.35
CA LEU A 120 25.72 0.83 -26.86
C LEU A 120 25.10 2.01 -26.14
N HIS A 121 24.42 2.88 -26.90
CA HIS A 121 23.55 3.88 -26.31
C HIS A 121 22.45 3.21 -25.46
N GLU A 122 22.20 3.75 -24.27
CA GLU A 122 21.19 3.26 -23.31
C GLU A 122 19.74 3.36 -23.85
N CYS A 123 19.54 3.94 -25.02
CA CYS A 123 18.24 4.15 -25.63
C CYS A 123 17.84 3.00 -26.56
N GLY A 124 17.00 2.11 -26.04
CA GLY A 124 16.39 1.03 -26.81
C GLY A 124 14.86 1.05 -26.82
N THR A 125 14.32 0.04 -27.49
CA THR A 125 12.92 -0.37 -27.47
C THR A 125 12.85 -1.67 -26.67
N GLU A 126 12.14 -1.67 -25.55
CA GLU A 126 11.85 -2.91 -24.84
C GLU A 126 10.62 -3.60 -25.46
N LEU A 127 10.79 -4.84 -25.90
CA LEU A 127 9.71 -5.69 -26.39
C LEU A 127 9.36 -6.74 -25.32
N LYS A 128 8.12 -6.73 -24.85
CA LYS A 128 7.57 -7.78 -23.98
C LYS A 128 6.54 -8.62 -24.73
N VAL A 129 6.81 -9.90 -24.87
CA VAL A 129 5.91 -10.82 -25.56
C VAL A 129 4.98 -11.47 -24.54
N THR A 130 3.69 -11.19 -24.68
CA THR A 130 2.67 -11.75 -23.78
C THR A 130 2.10 -13.04 -24.33
N GLY A 131 1.91 -13.99 -23.42
CA GLY A 131 1.23 -15.24 -23.70
C GLY A 131 -0.28 -15.14 -23.56
N HIS A 132 -0.97 -16.23 -23.90
CA HIS A 132 -2.42 -16.34 -23.66
C HIS A 132 -2.79 -16.33 -22.16
N SER A 133 -1.81 -16.38 -21.25
CA SER A 133 -1.95 -16.13 -19.80
C SER A 133 -2.11 -14.63 -19.51
N SER A 134 -3.12 -14.07 -20.17
CA SER A 134 -4.05 -13.02 -19.78
C SER A 134 -3.57 -11.89 -18.86
N ILE A 135 -3.54 -10.70 -19.44
CA ILE A 135 -3.81 -9.43 -18.75
C ILE A 135 -4.99 -9.57 -17.77
N LYS A 136 -5.99 -10.41 -18.06
CA LYS A 136 -7.10 -10.76 -17.15
C LYS A 136 -6.67 -11.50 -15.87
N GLN A 137 -5.65 -12.35 -15.89
CA GLN A 137 -5.13 -13.03 -14.69
C GLN A 137 -4.33 -12.07 -13.81
N ILE A 138 -3.59 -11.12 -14.42
CA ILE A 138 -2.91 -10.04 -13.70
C ILE A 138 -3.95 -9.07 -13.12
N GLN A 139 -4.97 -8.68 -13.90
CA GLN A 139 -6.09 -7.86 -13.46
C GLN A 139 -6.90 -8.54 -12.35
N ASN A 140 -7.15 -9.85 -12.43
CA ASN A 140 -7.88 -10.59 -11.40
C ASN A 140 -7.11 -10.68 -10.07
N ARG A 141 -5.77 -10.73 -10.11
CA ARG A 141 -4.95 -10.62 -8.89
C ARG A 141 -5.04 -9.23 -8.27
N ASN A 142 -5.13 -8.18 -9.10
CA ASN A 142 -5.31 -6.81 -8.62
C ASN A 142 -6.70 -6.63 -8.00
N THR A 143 -7.76 -7.17 -8.61
CA THR A 143 -9.12 -7.11 -8.04
C THR A 143 -9.25 -7.92 -6.75
N LEU A 144 -8.56 -9.05 -6.60
CA LEU A 144 -8.53 -9.79 -5.32
C LEU A 144 -7.83 -8.99 -4.23
N LYS A 145 -6.70 -8.33 -4.53
CA LYS A 145 -6.01 -7.47 -3.56
C LYS A 145 -6.88 -6.29 -3.14
N ASP A 146 -7.52 -5.60 -4.09
CA ASP A 146 -8.42 -4.49 -3.80
C ASP A 146 -9.66 -4.94 -2.99
N ALA A 147 -10.23 -6.10 -3.30
CA ALA A 147 -11.35 -6.67 -2.55
C ALA A 147 -10.95 -7.02 -1.11
N ILE A 148 -9.76 -7.58 -0.90
CA ILE A 148 -9.24 -7.88 0.44
C ILE A 148 -9.04 -6.58 1.24
N ILE A 149 -8.49 -5.53 0.62
CA ILE A 149 -8.31 -4.21 1.27
C ILE A 149 -9.67 -3.61 1.68
N ILE A 150 -10.68 -3.69 0.81
CA ILE A 150 -12.04 -3.19 1.10
C ILE A 150 -12.68 -3.98 2.25
N ILE A 151 -12.66 -5.32 2.19
CA ILE A 151 -13.25 -6.18 3.23
C ILE A 151 -12.57 -5.94 4.59
N GLN A 152 -11.23 -5.89 4.61
CA GLN A 152 -10.47 -5.64 5.83
C GLN A 152 -10.81 -4.28 6.44
N SER A 153 -10.96 -3.24 5.60
CA SER A 153 -11.36 -1.91 6.04
C SER A 153 -12.75 -1.90 6.68
N ILE A 154 -13.75 -2.51 6.03
CA ILE A 154 -15.13 -2.58 6.54
C ILE A 154 -15.19 -3.36 7.87
N LEU A 155 -14.50 -4.50 7.93
CA LEU A 155 -14.47 -5.37 9.11
C LEU A 155 -13.87 -4.63 10.32
N LEU A 156 -12.76 -3.90 10.13
CA LEU A 156 -12.11 -3.11 11.17
C LEU A 156 -13.05 -2.06 11.75
N VAL A 157 -13.75 -1.29 10.90
CA VAL A 157 -14.70 -0.26 11.33
C VAL A 157 -15.78 -0.86 12.25
N ILE A 158 -16.35 -1.99 11.85
CA ILE A 158 -17.39 -2.69 12.63
C ILE A 158 -16.82 -3.14 13.98
N PHE A 159 -15.65 -3.78 13.99
CA PHE A 159 -15.00 -4.27 15.21
C PHE A 159 -14.59 -3.18 16.19
N ILE A 160 -14.32 -1.95 15.73
CA ILE A 160 -14.06 -0.82 16.61
C ILE A 160 -15.36 -0.17 17.08
N SER A 161 -16.37 -0.05 16.21
CA SER A 161 -17.64 0.59 16.55
C SER A 161 -18.46 -0.18 17.57
N ILE A 162 -18.56 -1.52 17.48
CA ILE A 162 -19.40 -2.33 18.35
C ILE A 162 -18.96 -2.25 19.82
N PRO A 163 -17.67 -2.47 20.18
CA PRO A 163 -17.22 -2.33 21.56
C PRO A 163 -17.41 -0.90 22.08
N ILE A 164 -17.18 0.13 21.26
CA ILE A 164 -17.37 1.53 21.66
C ILE A 164 -18.85 1.81 21.95
N LEU A 165 -19.78 1.32 21.12
CA LEU A 165 -21.21 1.48 21.35
C LEU A 165 -21.67 0.75 22.61
N LEU A 166 -21.21 -0.49 22.82
CA LEU A 166 -21.51 -1.25 24.04
C LEU A 166 -20.94 -0.59 25.30
N LEU A 167 -19.74 0.00 25.21
CA LEU A 167 -19.14 0.76 26.32
C LEU A 167 -19.87 2.08 26.58
N LEU A 168 -20.34 2.78 25.54
CA LEU A 168 -21.11 4.01 25.67
C LEU A 168 -22.50 3.77 26.27
N ASP A 169 -23.16 2.67 25.89
CA ASP A 169 -24.47 2.29 26.42
C ASP A 169 -24.39 2.05 27.93
N LYS A 170 -23.34 1.35 28.38
CA LYS A 170 -23.05 1.11 29.80
C LYS A 170 -22.71 2.39 30.58
N VAL A 171 -22.09 3.40 29.94
CA VAL A 171 -21.85 4.73 30.55
C VAL A 171 -23.11 5.60 30.56
N SER A 172 -24.07 5.36 29.66
CA SER A 172 -25.36 6.04 29.66
C SER A 172 -26.31 5.47 30.73
N ASP A 173 -26.27 4.17 30.98
CA ASP A 173 -26.99 3.54 32.08
C ASP A 173 -26.43 3.95 33.46
N SER A 174 -25.13 4.26 33.56
CA SER A 174 -24.54 4.85 34.77
C SER A 174 -24.77 6.37 34.90
N LYS A 175 -25.53 6.98 33.98
CA LYS A 175 -25.96 8.39 34.01
C LYS A 175 -27.48 8.52 33.94
N LYS A 176 -28.22 7.53 34.42
CA LYS A 176 -29.54 7.80 34.99
C LYS A 176 -29.29 8.61 36.26
N ASP A 177 -29.82 9.82 36.25
CA ASP A 177 -29.86 10.77 37.36
C ASP A 177 -30.07 10.00 38.69
N PRO A 178 -29.27 10.23 39.76
CA PRO A 178 -29.76 9.93 41.09
C PRO A 178 -30.84 10.97 41.38
N GLU A 179 -32.05 10.74 40.86
CA GLU A 179 -33.23 11.44 41.36
C GLU A 179 -33.26 11.13 42.85
N GLU A 180 -33.03 12.18 43.63
CA GLU A 180 -33.08 12.15 45.08
C GLU A 180 -34.47 11.70 45.52
N ASP A 181 -34.67 10.41 45.67
CA ASP A 181 -35.75 9.89 46.50
C ASP A 181 -35.38 10.15 47.96
N HIS A 182 -35.57 11.40 48.38
CA HIS A 182 -35.68 11.80 49.77
C HIS A 182 -36.95 11.15 50.34
N THR A 183 -36.89 9.83 50.56
CA THR A 183 -37.88 9.09 51.33
C THR A 183 -37.67 9.42 52.81
N TYR A 184 -38.06 10.62 53.21
CA TYR A 184 -38.32 10.96 54.61
C TYR A 184 -39.82 11.17 54.77
N GLU A 185 -40.58 10.09 54.58
CA GLU A 185 -41.96 10.05 55.02
C GLU A 185 -41.98 9.81 56.53
N GLY A 186 -42.41 10.85 57.25
CA GLY A 186 -43.27 10.71 58.43
C GLY A 186 -42.69 9.92 59.59
N LEU A 187 -42.04 10.64 60.52
CA LEU A 187 -41.94 10.23 61.91
C LEU A 187 -43.36 9.99 62.46
N GLU A 188 -43.79 8.74 62.52
CA GLU A 188 -44.97 8.34 63.30
C GLU A 188 -44.62 8.42 64.78
N VAL A 189 -44.86 9.60 65.37
CA VAL A 189 -44.86 9.77 66.82
C VAL A 189 -46.13 9.14 67.38
N GLU A 190 -46.02 7.86 67.73
CA GLU A 190 -46.95 7.23 68.66
C GLU A 190 -46.94 7.99 69.99
N GLN A 191 -48.13 8.19 70.53
CA GLN A 191 -48.42 9.08 71.65
C GLN A 191 -47.51 8.88 72.86
N MET A 192 -47.07 10.02 73.38
CA MET A 192 -46.44 10.19 74.68
C MET A 192 -47.25 9.51 75.80
N ALA A 193 -46.61 8.60 76.54
CA ALA A 193 -46.94 8.30 77.94
C ALA A 193 -45.69 7.83 78.70
N THR A 194 -45.24 8.72 79.59
CA THR A 194 -44.63 8.43 80.90
C THR A 194 -43.19 7.92 80.94
N TYR A 195 -42.29 8.90 81.07
CA TYR A 195 -41.03 8.77 81.80
C TYR A 195 -41.34 8.31 83.23
N GLU A 196 -40.92 7.11 83.60
CA GLU A 196 -40.41 6.73 84.93
C GLU A 196 -40.14 5.22 84.90
N ASP A 197 -38.86 4.86 84.71
CA ASP A 197 -38.13 3.82 85.46
C ASP A 197 -37.09 3.09 84.59
N ILE A 198 -36.17 3.83 83.95
CA ILE A 198 -34.89 3.24 83.51
C ILE A 198 -33.91 3.44 84.66
N THR A 199 -33.78 2.41 85.49
CA THR A 199 -32.76 2.34 86.54
C THR A 199 -31.37 2.51 85.93
N PRO A 200 -30.47 3.34 86.51
CA PRO A 200 -29.12 3.48 85.99
C PRO A 200 -28.41 2.12 86.07
N PHE A 201 -27.89 1.70 84.91
CA PHE A 201 -27.09 0.51 84.73
C PHE A 201 -26.04 0.41 85.86
N ARG A 202 -26.15 -0.63 86.66
CA ARG A 202 -25.10 -1.01 87.62
C ARG A 202 -23.81 -1.30 86.86
N ASP A 203 -22.72 -0.82 87.44
CA ASP A 203 -21.32 -1.10 87.09
C ASP A 203 -21.08 -2.51 86.55
N VAL A 204 -20.84 -2.61 85.25
CA VAL A 204 -19.98 -3.66 84.67
C VAL A 204 -18.99 -2.99 83.71
N LYS A 205 -18.05 -2.26 84.31
CA LYS A 205 -16.64 -2.11 83.91
C LYS A 205 -16.30 -2.35 82.43
N ALA A 206 -16.56 -1.36 81.57
CA ALA A 206 -15.78 -1.17 80.35
C ALA A 206 -14.61 -0.22 80.65
N LYS A 207 -13.48 -0.76 81.12
CA LYS A 207 -12.22 -0.02 81.24
C LYS A 207 -11.35 -0.32 80.01
N TRP A 208 -11.57 0.43 78.94
CA TRP A 208 -10.55 0.63 77.90
C TRP A 208 -9.54 1.64 78.44
N THR A 209 -8.42 1.17 78.97
CA THR A 209 -7.27 2.06 79.16
C THR A 209 -5.97 1.28 79.08
N VAL A 210 -5.05 1.87 78.33
CA VAL A 210 -3.60 1.87 78.52
C VAL A 210 -2.89 0.67 77.90
N GLY A 211 -2.25 0.96 76.75
CA GLY A 211 -1.06 0.25 76.34
C GLY A 211 0.11 0.66 77.21
N GLU A 212 0.98 -0.29 77.52
CA GLU A 212 2.36 -0.06 77.93
C GLU A 212 3.17 -1.32 77.62
N HIS A 213 4.27 -1.10 76.90
CA HIS A 213 5.35 -2.06 76.66
C HIS A 213 6.13 -2.31 77.95
N PRO A 214 6.67 -3.54 78.14
CA PRO A 214 8.09 -3.71 78.47
C PRO A 214 8.71 -4.77 77.53
N GLY A 215 9.99 -4.72 77.12
CA GLY A 215 11.17 -4.38 77.91
C GLY A 215 11.70 -5.67 78.54
N GLU A 216 12.40 -6.49 77.75
CA GLU A 216 13.07 -7.71 78.20
C GLU A 216 14.42 -7.36 78.84
N GLU A 217 14.66 -7.99 79.99
CA GLU A 217 15.94 -8.04 80.71
C GLU A 217 16.96 -8.95 80.00
#